data_AF-A0A9P4NYM6-F1
#
_entry.id   AF-A0A9P4NYM6-F1
#
_cell.length_a   1.000
_cell.length_b   1.000
_cell.length_c   1.000
_cell.angle_alpha   90.00
_cell.angle_beta   90.00
_cell.angle_gamma   90.00
#
_symmetry.space_group_name_H-M   'P 1'
#
loop_
_entity.id
_entity.type
_entity.pdbx_description
1 polymer ?
#
loop_
_entity_poly.entity_id
_entity_poly.type
_entity_poly.pdbx_seq_one_letter_code
_entity_poly.pdbx_strand_id
1 'polypeptide(L)'
;MDQICINQKNARKRTHQVGFMRDIYRHAKQTLVCLSNGNCIASSVLRGWLDQLVKITQFRYSFKIYPKIKRHIKNATAEQAQSLIGIFFSAWWMRAWVYQEFIVSSDVHFLYSGCCIHWKGLKRLNFPAVASLQTQWPEIKPRDVAALNNDAVNIASLLLVKQRWKGASNLSVFFY
;
A
#
# COMPACT_ATOMS: atom_id res chain seq x y z
N MET A 1 -7.03 -13.70 -5.74
CA MET A 1 -6.77 -15.15 -5.61
C MET A 1 -6.33 -15.41 -4.19
N ASP A 2 -7.20 -16.02 -3.36
CA ASP A 2 -6.94 -16.59 -2.00
C ASP A 2 -8.25 -17.24 -1.48
N GLN A 3 -9.39 -16.76 -1.96
CA GLN A 3 -10.72 -17.32 -1.64
C GLN A 3 -11.01 -18.70 -2.26
N ILE A 4 -10.19 -19.17 -3.21
CA ILE A 4 -10.41 -20.44 -3.93
C ILE A 4 -9.96 -21.64 -3.07
N CYS A 5 -9.07 -21.43 -2.09
CA CYS A 5 -8.50 -22.51 -1.26
C CYS A 5 -9.15 -22.66 0.13
N ILE A 6 -10.15 -21.84 0.48
CA ILE A 6 -10.85 -21.91 1.77
C ILE A 6 -12.21 -22.55 1.56
N ASN A 7 -12.49 -23.65 2.27
CA ASN A 7 -13.81 -24.28 2.22
C ASN A 7 -14.83 -23.40 2.96
N GLN A 8 -15.51 -22.53 2.20
CA GLN A 8 -16.45 -21.50 2.67
C GLN A 8 -17.66 -22.07 3.44
N LYS A 9 -17.97 -23.37 3.30
CA LYS A 9 -19.16 -24.01 3.89
C LYS A 9 -18.97 -24.47 5.34
N ASN A 10 -17.75 -24.48 5.89
CA ASN A 10 -17.48 -24.94 7.25
C ASN A 10 -16.75 -23.85 8.08
N ALA A 11 -17.49 -23.18 8.95
CA ALA A 11 -17.00 -22.07 9.76
C ALA A 11 -15.83 -22.46 10.70
N ARG A 12 -15.84 -23.67 11.29
CA ARG A 12 -14.72 -24.13 12.16
C ARG A 12 -13.43 -24.36 11.38
N LYS A 13 -13.50 -25.01 10.21
CA LYS A 13 -12.33 -25.18 9.34
C LYS A 13 -11.82 -23.85 8.80
N ARG A 14 -12.72 -22.92 8.47
CA ARG A 14 -12.37 -21.55 8.04
C ARG A 14 -11.58 -20.80 9.12
N THR A 15 -12.04 -20.76 10.37
CA THR A 15 -11.31 -20.08 11.45
C THR A 15 -9.91 -20.67 11.66
N HIS A 16 -9.78 -21.99 11.58
CA HIS A 16 -8.48 -22.66 11.68
C HIS A 16 -7.55 -22.31 10.49
N GLN A 17 -8.06 -22.33 9.25
CA GLN A 17 -7.31 -21.94 8.05
C GLN A 17 -6.92 -20.44 8.04
N VAL A 18 -7.79 -19.56 8.53
CA VAL A 18 -7.53 -18.12 8.70
C VAL A 18 -6.45 -17.89 9.76
N GLY A 19 -6.46 -18.69 10.84
CA GLY A 19 -5.41 -18.69 11.87
C GLY A 19 -4.03 -19.02 11.29
N PHE A 20 -3.94 -20.06 10.45
CA PHE A 20 -2.68 -20.41 9.78
C PHE A 20 -2.15 -19.30 8.88
N MET A 21 -3.01 -18.58 8.16
CA MET A 21 -2.57 -17.46 7.32
C MET A 21 -1.93 -16.35 8.15
N ARG A 22 -2.52 -16.02 9.31
CA ARG A 22 -1.92 -15.06 10.25
C ARG A 22 -0.53 -15.50 10.68
N ASP A 23 -0.35 -16.78 11.01
CA ASP A 23 0.95 -17.29 11.47
C ASP A 23 1.99 -17.32 10.35
N ILE A 24 1.60 -17.62 9.12
CA ILE A 24 2.48 -17.54 7.95
C ILE A 24 3.01 -16.12 7.79
N TYR A 25 2.13 -15.11 7.75
CA TYR A 25 2.58 -13.72 7.59
C TYR A 25 3.34 -13.20 8.80
N ARG A 26 2.99 -13.64 10.02
CA ARG A 26 3.71 -13.25 11.25
C ARG A 26 5.16 -13.73 11.25
N HIS A 27 5.40 -14.97 10.82
CA HIS A 27 6.72 -15.60 10.85
C HIS A 27 7.49 -15.46 9.53
N ALA A 28 6.84 -14.95 8.47
CA ALA A 28 7.52 -14.62 7.24
C ALA A 28 8.64 -13.60 7.49
N LYS A 29 9.83 -13.88 6.94
CA LYS A 29 10.96 -12.96 6.95
C LYS A 29 10.61 -11.64 6.25
N GLN A 30 9.81 -11.72 5.19
CA GLN A 30 9.38 -10.60 4.37
C GLN A 30 8.06 -10.95 3.66
N THR A 31 7.16 -9.98 3.57
CA THR A 31 5.95 -10.07 2.75
C THR A 31 6.06 -9.14 1.55
N LEU A 32 5.80 -9.67 0.36
CA LEU A 32 5.72 -8.90 -0.88
C LEU A 32 4.24 -8.74 -1.28
N VAL A 33 3.78 -7.51 -1.39
CA VAL A 33 2.42 -7.15 -1.79
C VAL A 33 2.46 -6.61 -3.22
N CYS A 34 1.79 -7.29 -4.16
CA CYS A 34 1.67 -6.79 -5.52
C CYS A 34 0.48 -5.84 -5.65
N LEU A 35 0.73 -4.56 -5.92
CA LEU A 35 -0.29 -3.54 -6.15
C LEU A 35 -0.63 -3.38 -7.64
N SER A 36 0.26 -3.83 -8.52
CA SER A 36 0.06 -3.88 -9.96
C SER A 36 -1.07 -4.82 -10.33
N ASN A 37 -2.02 -4.34 -11.14
CA ASN A 37 -2.88 -5.23 -11.91
C ASN A 37 -2.15 -5.65 -13.21
N GLY A 38 -2.61 -6.72 -13.85
CA GLY A 38 -2.00 -7.22 -15.11
C GLY A 38 -2.03 -6.23 -16.29
N ASN A 39 -2.62 -5.04 -16.11
CA ASN A 39 -2.73 -4.00 -17.13
C ASN A 39 -1.75 -2.84 -16.91
N CYS A 40 -0.85 -2.90 -15.92
CA CYS A 40 0.15 -1.84 -15.75
C CYS A 40 1.26 -1.97 -16.80
N ILE A 41 1.37 -0.99 -17.70
CA ILE A 41 2.50 -0.91 -18.63
C ILE A 41 3.72 -0.41 -17.85
N ALA A 42 4.68 -1.30 -17.63
CA ALA A 42 5.94 -0.95 -16.97
C ALA A 42 6.86 -0.20 -17.95
N SER A 43 6.67 1.11 -18.07
CA SER A 43 7.62 1.98 -18.76
C SER A 43 8.88 2.18 -17.91
N SER A 44 10.06 2.01 -18.51
CA SER A 44 11.36 2.23 -17.85
C SER A 44 11.50 3.66 -17.31
N VAL A 45 10.89 4.64 -17.97
CA VAL A 45 10.85 6.05 -17.55
C VAL A 45 10.02 6.22 -16.28
N LEU A 46 8.84 5.59 -16.20
CA LEU A 46 7.99 5.61 -15.01
C LEU A 46 8.66 4.93 -13.82
N ARG A 47 9.28 3.78 -14.07
CA ARG A 47 10.06 3.03 -13.08
C ARG A 47 11.20 3.87 -12.52
N GLY A 48 11.99 4.52 -13.39
CA GLY A 48 13.09 5.38 -12.96
C GLY A 48 12.63 6.54 -12.08
N TRP A 49 11.51 7.17 -12.42
CA TRP A 49 10.93 8.25 -11.62
C TRP A 49 10.42 7.78 -10.25
N LEU A 50 9.73 6.64 -10.21
CA LEU A 50 9.28 6.02 -8.96
C LEU A 50 10.47 5.59 -8.09
N ASP A 51 11.51 4.99 -8.67
CA ASP A 51 12.72 4.60 -7.94
C ASP A 51 13.43 5.82 -7.33
N GLN A 52 13.50 6.95 -8.04
CA GLN A 52 14.03 8.20 -7.49
C GLN A 52 13.18 8.70 -6.32
N LEU A 53 11.86 8.66 -6.45
CA LEU A 53 10.94 9.04 -5.39
C LEU A 53 11.11 8.14 -4.15
N VAL A 54 11.19 6.83 -4.34
CA VAL A 54 11.45 5.84 -3.29
C VAL A 54 12.78 6.11 -2.60
N LYS A 55 13.86 6.39 -3.35
CA LYS A 55 15.16 6.75 -2.77
C LYS A 55 15.05 8.00 -1.89
N ILE A 56 14.31 9.03 -2.31
CA ILE A 56 14.03 10.21 -1.47
C ILE A 56 13.35 9.79 -0.15
N THR A 57 12.39 8.86 -0.22
CA THR A 57 11.70 8.35 0.97
C THR A 57 12.53 7.44 1.86
N GLN A 58 13.71 6.97 1.45
CA GLN A 58 14.55 6.09 2.29
C GLN A 58 15.48 6.89 3.22
N PHE A 59 15.72 8.18 2.95
CA PHE A 59 16.56 9.03 3.81
C PHE A 59 15.99 9.12 5.23
N ARG A 60 16.77 8.69 6.23
CA ARG A 60 16.23 8.36 7.55
C ARG A 60 16.02 9.59 8.45
N TYR A 61 16.73 10.70 8.20
CA TYR A 61 16.73 11.91 9.02
C TYR A 61 17.01 13.17 8.18
N SER A 62 16.00 13.71 7.50
CA SER A 62 16.16 15.03 6.91
C SER A 62 14.85 15.80 6.95
N PHE A 63 14.87 16.97 7.62
CA PHE A 63 13.80 17.97 7.56
C PHE A 63 13.49 18.41 6.11
N LYS A 64 14.41 18.12 5.17
CA LYS A 64 14.24 18.38 3.73
C LYS A 64 13.50 17.26 2.97
N ILE A 65 13.10 16.16 3.61
CA ILE A 65 12.41 15.04 2.93
C ILE A 65 11.09 15.49 2.32
N TYR A 66 10.21 16.12 3.11
CA TYR A 66 8.90 16.56 2.62
C TYR A 66 9.01 17.59 1.48
N PRO A 67 9.85 18.64 1.56
CA PRO A 67 10.10 19.52 0.43
C PRO A 67 10.64 18.82 -0.82
N LYS A 68 11.54 17.83 -0.67
CA LYS A 68 12.07 17.05 -1.80
C LYS A 68 10.99 16.19 -2.45
N ILE A 69 10.17 15.49 -1.67
CA ILE A 69 9.03 14.71 -2.16
C ILE A 69 8.06 15.62 -2.90
N LYS A 70 7.65 16.74 -2.28
CA LYS A 70 6.71 17.70 -2.88
C LYS A 70 7.23 18.25 -4.21
N ARG A 71 8.51 18.62 -4.28
CA ARG A 71 9.14 19.09 -5.52
C ARG A 71 9.20 18.01 -6.60
N HIS A 72 9.54 16.78 -6.23
CA HIS A 72 9.60 15.64 -7.16
C HIS A 72 8.23 15.32 -7.76
N ILE A 73 7.19 15.34 -6.91
CA ILE A 73 5.79 15.13 -7.28
C ILE A 73 5.26 16.28 -8.16
N LYS A 74 5.56 17.54 -7.82
CA LYS A 74 5.14 18.71 -8.61
C LYS A 74 5.65 18.67 -10.05
N ASN A 75 6.83 18.09 -10.25
CA ASN A 75 7.48 17.97 -11.56
C ASN A 75 7.13 16.67 -12.30
N ALA A 76 6.13 15.92 -11.82
CA ALA A 76 5.68 14.70 -12.48
C ALA A 76 5.05 15.00 -13.84
N THR A 77 5.13 14.04 -14.77
CA THR A 77 4.24 13.99 -15.94
C THR A 77 2.89 13.38 -15.55
N ALA A 78 1.87 13.50 -16.42
CA ALA A 78 0.57 12.88 -16.18
C ALA A 78 0.66 11.36 -15.97
N GLU A 79 1.51 10.67 -16.75
CA GLU A 79 1.74 9.22 -16.62
C GLU A 79 2.43 8.85 -15.29
N GLN A 80 3.35 9.68 -14.81
CA GLN A 80 4.01 9.52 -13.52
C GLN A 80 3.03 9.75 -12.36
N ALA A 81 2.20 10.79 -12.45
CA ALA A 81 1.14 11.05 -11.49
C ALA A 81 0.13 9.89 -11.44
N GLN A 82 -0.31 9.39 -12.61
CA GLN A 82 -1.17 8.22 -12.73
C GLN A 82 -0.58 6.97 -12.06
N SER A 83 0.73 6.76 -12.19
CA SER A 83 1.44 5.64 -11.55
C SER A 83 1.43 5.76 -10.03
N LEU A 84 1.66 6.96 -9.48
CA LEU A 84 1.59 7.17 -8.04
C LEU A 84 0.17 6.99 -7.52
N ILE A 85 -0.83 7.49 -8.24
CA ILE A 85 -2.25 7.29 -7.94
C ILE A 85 -2.56 5.79 -7.95
N GLY A 86 -2.13 5.04 -8.97
CA GLY A 86 -2.39 3.60 -9.06
C GLY A 86 -1.89 2.76 -7.88
N ILE A 87 -0.86 3.21 -7.14
CA ILE A 87 -0.41 2.58 -5.89
C ILE A 87 -1.48 2.71 -4.80
N PHE A 88 -2.05 3.90 -4.61
CA PHE A 88 -3.04 4.17 -3.56
C PHE A 88 -4.45 3.70 -3.94
N PHE A 89 -4.73 3.53 -5.24
CA PHE A 89 -6.02 3.05 -5.75
C PHE A 89 -6.01 1.57 -6.13
N SER A 90 -4.99 0.83 -5.71
CA SER A 90 -4.98 -0.62 -5.92
C SER A 90 -6.12 -1.28 -5.16
N ALA A 91 -6.91 -2.13 -5.85
CA ALA A 91 -7.98 -2.92 -5.23
C ALA A 91 -7.50 -3.81 -4.08
N TRP A 92 -6.17 -4.04 -3.98
CA TRP A 92 -5.56 -4.74 -2.86
C TRP A 92 -5.92 -4.12 -1.50
N TRP A 93 -5.99 -2.79 -1.39
CA TRP A 93 -6.30 -2.10 -0.12
C TRP A 93 -7.68 -2.44 0.45
N MET A 94 -8.60 -2.89 -0.42
CA MET A 94 -9.98 -3.24 -0.05
C MET A 94 -10.15 -4.72 0.28
N ARG A 95 -9.07 -5.51 0.24
CA ARG A 95 -9.15 -6.93 0.57
C ARG A 95 -9.26 -7.12 2.09
N ALA A 96 -10.15 -8.01 2.51
CA ALA A 96 -10.28 -8.40 3.93
C ALA A 96 -8.97 -8.90 4.57
N TRP A 97 -8.04 -9.40 3.75
CA TRP A 97 -6.77 -9.99 4.18
C TRP A 97 -5.63 -8.98 4.38
N VAL A 98 -5.84 -7.69 4.06
CA VAL A 98 -4.83 -6.63 4.26
C VAL A 98 -4.30 -6.62 5.69
N TYR A 99 -5.15 -6.89 6.68
CA TYR A 99 -4.70 -6.98 8.08
C TYR A 99 -3.64 -8.07 8.30
N GLN A 100 -3.83 -9.25 7.72
CA GLN A 100 -2.88 -10.35 7.90
C GLN A 100 -1.62 -10.15 7.07
N GLU A 101 -1.80 -9.79 5.80
CA GLU A 101 -0.70 -9.58 4.86
C GLU A 101 0.20 -8.41 5.29
N PHE A 102 -0.41 -7.30 5.70
CA PHE A 102 0.31 -6.07 5.99
C PHE A 102 0.46 -5.78 7.47
N ILE A 103 -0.59 -5.78 8.28
CA ILE A 103 -0.46 -5.36 9.70
C ILE A 103 0.38 -6.37 10.49
N VAL A 104 0.12 -7.67 10.33
CA VAL A 104 0.75 -8.74 11.12
C VAL A 104 2.21 -8.98 10.73
N SER A 105 2.56 -8.87 9.46
CA SER A 105 3.92 -9.16 8.97
C SER A 105 5.00 -8.26 9.58
N SER A 106 6.22 -8.75 9.79
CA SER A 106 7.28 -7.94 10.40
C SER A 106 7.92 -6.95 9.40
N ASP A 107 8.03 -7.36 8.14
CA ASP A 107 8.68 -6.61 7.07
C ASP A 107 7.85 -6.70 5.78
N VAL A 108 7.41 -5.56 5.25
CA VAL A 108 6.47 -5.50 4.12
C VAL A 108 6.95 -4.56 3.04
N HIS A 109 6.94 -5.07 1.82
CA HIS A 109 7.29 -4.34 0.60
C HIS A 109 6.14 -4.40 -0.40
N PHE A 110 5.88 -3.27 -1.03
CA PHE A 110 4.90 -3.12 -2.09
C PHE A 110 5.60 -3.14 -3.45
N LEU A 111 5.14 -4.01 -4.33
CA LEU A 111 5.57 -4.12 -5.72
C LEU A 111 4.58 -3.38 -6.61
N TYR A 112 5.08 -2.45 -7.41
CA TYR A 112 4.27 -1.72 -8.38
C TYR A 112 5.12 -1.32 -9.59
N SER A 113 4.72 -1.75 -10.79
CA SER A 113 5.37 -1.39 -12.05
C SER A 113 6.90 -1.61 -12.03
N GLY A 114 7.33 -2.76 -11.51
CA GLY A 114 8.75 -3.12 -11.38
C GLY A 114 9.53 -2.35 -10.30
N CYS A 115 8.88 -1.50 -9.52
CA CYS A 115 9.43 -0.82 -8.35
C CYS A 115 9.10 -1.61 -7.08
N CYS A 116 9.97 -1.47 -6.06
CA CYS A 116 9.78 -2.08 -4.74
C CYS A 116 9.85 -1.01 -3.65
N ILE A 117 8.78 -0.87 -2.88
CA ILE A 117 8.62 0.19 -1.88
C ILE A 117 8.40 -0.44 -0.51
N HIS A 118 9.37 -0.29 0.40
CA HIS A 118 9.16 -0.69 1.79
C HIS A 118 8.08 0.20 2.43
N TRP A 119 7.23 -0.37 3.30
CA TRP A 119 6.06 0.34 3.85
C TRP A 119 6.37 1.67 4.55
N LYS A 120 7.54 1.78 5.20
CA LYS A 120 8.01 3.05 5.81
C LYS A 120 8.24 4.15 4.76
N GLY A 121 8.69 3.77 3.57
CA GLY A 121 8.84 4.68 2.42
C GLY A 121 7.48 5.11 1.88
N LEU A 122 6.58 4.15 1.67
CA LEU A 122 5.20 4.42 1.24
C LEU A 122 4.48 5.39 2.18
N LYS A 123 4.63 5.21 3.51
CA LYS A 123 4.08 6.11 4.53
C LYS A 123 4.56 7.56 4.36
N ARG A 124 5.81 7.77 3.94
CA ARG A 124 6.40 9.11 3.77
C ARG A 124 5.86 9.82 2.53
N LEU A 125 5.34 9.08 1.55
CA LEU A 125 4.68 9.67 0.39
C LEU A 125 3.42 10.43 0.82
N ASN A 126 2.70 9.92 1.83
CA ASN A 126 1.54 10.52 2.50
C ASN A 126 0.40 10.97 1.57
N PHE A 127 -0.84 10.71 1.97
CA PHE A 127 -2.00 11.04 1.15
C PHE A 127 -2.12 12.53 0.72
N PRO A 128 -1.78 13.53 1.55
CA PRO A 128 -1.77 14.94 1.14
C PRO A 128 -0.83 15.28 -0.02
N ALA A 129 0.28 14.54 -0.20
CA ALA A 129 1.13 14.75 -1.37
C ALA A 129 0.46 14.20 -2.65
N VAL A 130 -0.30 13.12 -2.51
CA VAL A 130 -1.14 12.55 -3.59
C VAL A 130 -2.34 13.46 -3.87
N ALA A 131 -2.96 14.05 -2.85
CA ALA A 131 -4.03 15.02 -3.02
C ALA A 131 -3.58 16.24 -3.84
N SER A 132 -2.31 16.66 -3.69
CA SER A 132 -1.75 17.73 -4.53
C SER A 132 -1.61 17.37 -6.01
N LEU A 133 -1.47 16.08 -6.34
CA LEU A 133 -1.51 15.61 -7.74
C LEU A 133 -2.90 15.75 -8.34
N GLN A 134 -3.96 15.45 -7.56
CA GLN A 134 -5.34 15.57 -8.04
C GLN A 134 -5.70 17.02 -8.42
N THR A 135 -5.14 18.00 -7.71
CA THR A 135 -5.29 19.43 -8.06
C THR A 135 -4.55 19.79 -9.35
N GLN A 136 -3.38 19.20 -9.58
CA GLN A 136 -2.53 19.51 -10.74
C GLN A 136 -2.97 18.79 -12.02
N TRP A 137 -3.59 17.60 -11.91
CA TRP A 137 -4.13 16.81 -13.02
C TRP A 137 -5.56 16.35 -12.74
N PRO A 138 -6.56 17.25 -12.79
CA PRO A 138 -7.96 16.92 -12.50
C PRO A 138 -8.57 15.90 -13.49
N GLU A 139 -8.01 15.77 -14.69
CA GLU A 139 -8.38 14.80 -15.72
C GLU A 139 -7.92 13.38 -15.41
N ILE A 140 -6.92 13.22 -14.53
CA ILE A 140 -6.57 11.92 -13.96
C ILE A 140 -7.68 11.54 -12.97
N LYS A 141 -8.74 10.98 -13.54
CA LYS A 141 -9.74 10.26 -12.76
C LYS A 141 -9.07 8.95 -12.34
N PRO A 142 -8.83 8.67 -11.04
CA PRO A 142 -8.88 7.27 -10.63
C PRO A 142 -10.16 6.68 -11.24
N ARG A 143 -10.12 5.43 -11.71
CA ARG A 143 -11.28 4.80 -12.34
C ARG A 143 -12.57 4.99 -11.49
N ASP A 144 -12.43 5.28 -10.19
CA ASP A 144 -13.49 5.55 -9.23
C ASP A 144 -13.24 6.84 -8.38
N VAL A 145 -13.41 8.04 -8.95
CA VAL A 145 -13.20 9.34 -8.25
C VAL A 145 -14.07 9.52 -6.99
N ALA A 146 -15.22 8.87 -6.90
CA ALA A 146 -16.08 8.93 -5.71
C ALA A 146 -15.48 8.21 -4.48
N ALA A 147 -14.48 7.33 -4.67
CA ALA A 147 -13.88 6.53 -3.60
C ALA A 147 -12.66 7.20 -2.90
N LEU A 148 -12.15 8.31 -3.48
CA LEU A 148 -10.94 9.03 -3.06
C LEU A 148 -10.91 9.41 -1.57
N ASN A 149 -12.02 9.84 -0.97
CA ASN A 149 -12.00 10.33 0.42
C ASN A 149 -12.09 9.20 1.46
N ASN A 150 -12.80 8.11 1.18
CA ASN A 150 -12.92 7.01 2.13
C ASN A 150 -11.70 6.08 2.08
N ASP A 151 -11.16 5.82 0.89
CA ASP A 151 -10.04 4.87 0.71
C ASP A 151 -8.71 5.44 1.21
N ALA A 152 -8.50 6.73 1.01
CA ALA A 152 -7.36 7.46 1.53
C ALA A 152 -7.26 7.45 3.05
N VAL A 153 -8.40 7.70 3.70
CA VAL A 153 -8.54 7.65 5.16
C VAL A 153 -8.27 6.23 5.65
N ASN A 154 -8.72 5.21 4.90
CA ASN A 154 -8.44 3.81 5.19
C ASN A 154 -6.93 3.48 5.09
N ILE A 155 -6.22 3.91 4.05
CA ILE A 155 -4.78 3.64 3.90
C ILE A 155 -3.97 4.37 4.98
N ALA A 156 -4.27 5.65 5.25
CA ALA A 156 -3.63 6.39 6.32
C ALA A 156 -3.86 5.72 7.69
N SER A 157 -5.08 5.24 7.94
CA SER A 157 -5.43 4.48 9.15
C SER A 157 -4.66 3.17 9.25
N LEU A 158 -4.58 2.39 8.16
CA LEU A 158 -3.79 1.15 8.10
C LEU A 158 -2.30 1.40 8.37
N LEU A 159 -1.73 2.46 7.80
CA LEU A 159 -0.34 2.85 8.04
C LEU A 159 -0.10 3.27 9.50
N LEU A 160 -1.07 3.93 10.14
CA LEU A 160 -1.02 4.29 11.56
C LEU A 160 -1.13 3.05 12.47
N VAL A 161 -2.07 2.15 12.18
CA VAL A 161 -2.22 0.87 12.89
C VAL A 161 -0.91 0.08 12.76
N LYS A 162 -0.35 -0.02 11.55
CA LYS A 162 0.94 -0.69 11.30
C LYS A 162 2.07 -0.11 12.15
N GLN A 163 2.17 1.22 12.22
CA GLN A 163 3.22 1.88 13.00
C GLN A 163 3.10 1.59 14.51
N ARG A 164 1.88 1.51 15.03
CA ARG A 164 1.60 1.27 16.45
C ARG A 164 1.62 -0.22 16.81
N TRP A 165 1.64 -1.11 15.83
CA TRP A 165 1.63 -2.55 16.03
C TRP A 165 2.90 -3.03 16.75
N LYS A 166 2.74 -3.55 17.97
CA LYS A 166 3.82 -4.12 18.80
C LYS A 166 3.85 -5.66 18.80
N GLY A 167 3.12 -6.28 17.88
CA GLY A 167 2.84 -7.72 17.94
C GLY A 167 1.65 -8.03 18.83
N ALA A 168 1.10 -9.23 18.66
CA ALA A 168 -0.11 -9.66 19.36
C ALA A 168 0.21 -10.06 20.81
N SER A 169 0.22 -9.09 21.71
CA SER A 169 0.14 -9.36 23.14
C SER A 169 -1.12 -8.79 23.81
N ASN A 170 -1.98 -8.02 23.13
CA ASN A 170 -3.15 -7.41 23.80
C ASN A 170 -4.37 -7.03 22.95
N LEU A 171 -4.62 -7.63 21.79
CA LEU A 171 -5.82 -7.31 21.00
C LEU A 171 -6.49 -8.57 20.45
N SER A 172 -7.48 -9.05 21.20
CA SER A 172 -8.58 -9.89 20.72
C SER A 172 -9.53 -9.02 19.89
N VAL A 173 -9.12 -8.70 18.65
CA VAL A 173 -10.05 -8.16 17.66
C VAL A 173 -10.85 -9.34 17.11
N PHE A 174 -12.04 -9.53 17.66
CA PHE A 174 -13.08 -10.36 17.05
C PHE A 174 -13.58 -9.63 15.81
N PHE A 175 -13.36 -10.20 14.63
CA PHE A 175 -14.09 -9.84 13.42
C PHE A 175 -15.39 -10.66 13.43
N TYR A 176 -16.53 -9.99 13.58
CA TYR A 176 -17.85 -10.54 13.23
C TYR A 176 -18.01 -10.55 11.71
#